data_AF-A0A848Y669-F1
#
_entry.id   AF-A0A848Y669-F1
#
_cell.length_a   1.000
_cell.length_b   1.000
_cell.length_c   1.000
_cell.angle_alpha   90.00
_cell.angle_beta   90.00
_cell.angle_gamma   90.00
#
_symmetry.space_group_name_H-M   'P 1'
#
loop_
_entity.id
_entity.type
_entity.pdbx_description
1 polymer ?
#
loop_
_entity_poly.entity_id
_entity_poly.type
_entity_poly.pdbx_seq_one_letter_code
_entity_poly.pdbx_strand_id
1 'polypeptide(L)' 'MTQTRIDHLATGAPAPLASTAGETTRDYAHVQRAISHLSENWREQPSLDELARQVNLSPAHLQRLFTRW' A
#
# COMPACT_ATOMS: atom_id res chain seq x y z
N MET A 1 21.71 -10.21 -28.65
CA MET A 1 21.75 -8.75 -28.59
C MET A 1 20.35 -8.27 -28.19
N THR A 2 20.27 -7.60 -27.05
CA THR A 2 19.08 -7.24 -26.27
C THR A 2 18.26 -6.11 -26.91
N GLN A 3 16.93 -6.19 -26.88
CA GLN A 3 16.10 -4.97 -26.86
C GLN A 3 14.74 -5.25 -26.19
N THR A 4 14.72 -5.21 -24.85
CA THR A 4 13.48 -5.05 -24.08
C THR A 4 12.99 -3.62 -24.30
N ARG A 5 11.85 -3.49 -25.00
CA ARG A 5 11.20 -2.21 -25.25
C ARG A 5 10.42 -1.80 -24.01
N ILE A 6 11.01 -0.88 -23.27
CA ILE A 6 10.41 -0.17 -22.13
C ILE A 6 9.66 1.02 -22.74
N ASP A 7 8.33 0.96 -22.79
CA ASP A 7 7.45 2.15 -22.76
C ASP A 7 5.99 1.68 -22.59
N HIS A 8 5.50 1.67 -21.35
CA HIS A 8 4.07 1.74 -21.09
C HIS A 8 3.79 3.00 -20.29
N LEU A 9 3.16 3.92 -21.01
CA LEU A 9 2.64 5.22 -20.61
C LEU A 9 1.83 5.18 -19.32
N ALA A 10 2.09 6.21 -18.50
CA ALA A 10 1.17 6.90 -17.61
C ALA A 10 -0.27 6.34 -17.53
N THR A 11 -0.59 5.71 -16.41
CA THR A 11 -1.97 5.65 -15.89
C THR A 11 -1.99 6.39 -14.55
N GLY A 12 -2.93 7.33 -14.45
CA GLY A 12 -2.86 8.49 -13.56
C GLY A 12 -2.72 8.18 -12.08
N ALA A 13 -1.68 8.75 -11.48
CA ALA A 13 -1.69 9.15 -10.08
C ALA A 13 -1.70 10.69 -10.05
N PRO A 14 -2.64 11.34 -9.34
CA PRO A 14 -2.52 12.77 -9.08
C PRO A 14 -1.22 12.99 -8.30
N ALA A 15 -0.40 13.91 -8.78
CA ALA A 15 0.84 14.30 -8.15
C ALA A 15 0.62 14.65 -6.66
N PRO A 16 1.34 14.05 -5.70
CA PRO A 16 1.63 14.71 -4.45
C PRO A 16 2.96 15.44 -4.65
N LEU A 17 2.89 16.68 -5.14
CA LEU A 17 4.00 17.61 -4.99
C LEU A 17 4.15 17.84 -3.48
N ALA A 18 5.10 17.14 -2.85
CA ALA A 18 5.41 17.16 -1.41
C ALA A 18 4.34 16.57 -0.46
N SER A 19 4.18 15.24 -0.42
CA SER A 19 3.73 14.58 0.82
C SER A 19 4.82 14.80 1.86
N THR A 20 4.47 15.47 2.96
CA THR A 20 5.43 15.78 4.02
C THR A 20 6.08 14.48 4.53
N ALA A 21 7.40 14.46 4.76
CA ALA A 21 8.11 13.24 5.20
C ALA A 21 7.49 12.55 6.44
N GLY A 22 6.74 13.31 7.25
CA GLY A 22 5.94 12.80 8.37
C GLY A 22 4.70 11.97 7.98
N GLU A 23 4.09 12.21 6.82
CA GLU A 23 3.00 11.38 6.28
C GLU A 23 3.54 10.03 5.82
N THR A 24 4.62 10.02 5.03
CA THR A 24 5.25 8.77 4.56
C THR A 24 5.71 7.88 5.72
N THR A 25 6.18 8.46 6.83
CA THR A 25 6.53 7.71 8.06
C THR A 25 5.31 7.02 8.68
N ARG A 26 4.16 7.69 8.75
CA ARG A 26 2.92 7.11 9.31
C ARG A 26 2.33 6.06 8.38
N ASP A 27 2.38 6.32 7.08
CA ASP A 27 1.99 5.40 6.02
C ASP A 27 2.79 4.11 6.10
N TYR A 28 4.11 4.21 6.23
CA TYR A 28 4.99 3.07 6.43
C TYR A 28 4.63 2.28 7.69
N ALA A 29 4.37 2.95 8.82
CA ALA A 29 3.98 2.28 10.05
C ALA A 29 2.66 1.49 9.91
N HIS A 30 1.69 2.02 9.16
CA HIS A 30 0.45 1.31 8.85
C HIS A 30 0.71 0.10 7.95
N VAL A 31 1.50 0.26 6.88
CA VAL A 31 1.87 -0.84 5.98
C VAL A 31 2.63 -1.94 6.72
N GLN A 32 3.59 -1.59 7.56
CA GLN A 32 4.36 -2.55 8.36
C GLN A 32 3.45 -3.39 9.25
N ARG A 33 2.50 -2.76 9.96
CA ARG A 33 1.56 -3.47 10.84
C ARG A 33 0.60 -4.37 10.03
N ALA A 34 0.11 -3.89 8.88
CA ALA A 34 -0.73 -4.69 8.00
C ALA A 34 0.02 -5.92 7.45
N ILE A 35 1.26 -5.76 7.00
CA ILE A 35 2.10 -6.86 6.49
C ILE A 35 2.46 -7.85 7.60
N SER A 36 2.78 -7.37 8.81
CA SER A 36 3.04 -8.26 9.96
C SER A 36 1.83 -9.14 10.23
N HIS A 37 0.64 -8.54 10.34
CA HIS A 37 -0.59 -9.28 10.58
C HIS A 37 -0.91 -10.26 9.45
N LEU A 38 -0.72 -9.85 8.20
CA LEU A 38 -0.89 -10.73 7.05
C LEU A 38 0.10 -11.90 7.10
N SER A 39 1.37 -11.66 7.45
CA SER A 39 2.39 -12.70 7.54
C SER A 39 2.15 -13.69 8.68
N GLU A 40 1.44 -13.29 9.73
CA GLU A 40 1.08 -14.17 10.84
C GLU A 40 -0.15 -15.02 10.51
N ASN A 41 -1.13 -14.43 9.82
CA ASN A 41 -2.45 -15.04 9.59
C ASN A 41 -2.69 -15.49 8.14
N TRP A 42 -1.67 -15.47 7.26
CA TRP A 42 -1.83 -15.72 5.81
C TRP A 42 -2.54 -17.04 5.46
N ARG A 43 -2.41 -18.07 6.30
CA ARG A 43 -3.06 -19.39 6.09
C ARG A 43 -4.59 -19.31 6.21
N GLU A 44 -5.09 -18.35 6.99
CA GLU A 44 -6.52 -18.11 7.21
C GLU A 44 -7.12 -17.19 6.14
N GLN A 45 -6.30 -16.67 5.23
CA GLN A 45 -6.70 -15.75 4.16
C GLN A 45 -7.52 -14.56 4.71
N PRO A 46 -6.91 -13.74 5.60
CA PRO A 46 -7.59 -12.62 6.21
C PRO A 46 -8.11 -11.66 5.14
N SER A 47 -9.33 -11.18 5.36
CA SER A 47 -9.96 -10.23 4.44
C SER A 47 -9.35 -8.84 4.58
N LEU A 48 -9.48 -8.01 3.53
CA LEU A 48 -9.01 -6.62 3.56
C LEU A 48 -9.65 -5.81 4.70
N ASP A 49 -10.91 -6.09 5.05
CA ASP A 49 -11.60 -5.48 6.18
C ASP A 49 -10.91 -5.79 7.53
N GLU A 50 -10.51 -7.04 7.73
CA GLU A 50 -9.83 -7.48 8.94
C GLU A 50 -8.47 -6.80 9.10
N LEU A 51 -7.69 -6.75 8.01
CA LEU A 51 -6.42 -6.02 7.97
C LEU A 51 -6.61 -4.53 8.26
N ALA A 52 -7.67 -3.91 7.73
CA ALA A 52 -7.98 -2.50 7.94
C ALA A 52 -8.34 -2.19 9.41
N ARG A 53 -9.11 -3.08 10.06
CA ARG A 53 -9.43 -3.00 11.49
C ARG A 53 -8.19 -3.07 12.37
N GLN A 54 -7.21 -3.91 12.04
CA GLN A 54 -5.94 -4.03 12.78
C GLN A 54 -5.13 -2.73 12.76
N VAL A 55 -5.15 -2.00 11.65
CA VAL A 55 -4.41 -0.73 11.50
C VAL A 55 -5.26 0.51 11.74
N ASN A 56 -6.50 0.36 12.22
CA ASN A 56 -7.47 1.44 12.44
C ASN A 56 -7.72 2.31 11.21
N LEU A 57 -7.73 1.70 10.02
CA LEU A 57 -8.06 2.35 8.75
C LEU A 57 -9.35 1.78 8.18
N SER A 58 -9.97 2.54 7.28
CA SER A 58 -11.03 1.99 6.44
C SER A 58 -10.43 1.12 5.33
N PRO A 59 -11.13 0.08 4.84
CA PRO A 59 -10.63 -0.82 3.80
C PRO A 59 -10.19 -0.07 2.52
N ALA A 60 -10.97 0.93 2.10
CA ALA A 60 -10.65 1.75 0.94
C ALA A 60 -9.38 2.60 1.14
N HIS A 61 -9.11 3.05 2.37
CA HIS A 61 -7.89 3.80 2.68
C HIS A 61 -6.68 2.87 2.69
N LEU A 62 -6.81 1.68 3.26
CA LEU A 62 -5.77 0.65 3.22
C LEU A 62 -5.43 0.26 1.76
N GLN A 63 -6.44 0.07 0.91
CA GLN A 63 -6.24 -0.22 -0.52
C GLN A 63 -5.46 0.89 -1.24
N ARG A 64 -5.84 2.16 -1.03
CA ARG A 64 -5.13 3.32 -1.59
C ARG A 64 -3.70 3.41 -1.08
N LEU A 65 -3.48 3.11 0.19
CA LEU A 65 -2.16 3.09 0.81
C LEU A 65 -1.25 2.07 0.11
N PHE A 66 -1.74 0.85 -0.14
CA PHE A 66 -1.01 -0.19 -0.86
C PHE A 66 -0.82 0.08 -2.36
N THR A 67 -1.72 0.85 -3.00
CA THR A 67 -1.61 1.16 -4.45
C THR A 67 -0.69 2.35 -4.71
N ARG A 68 -0.57 3.26 -3.73
CA ARG A 68 0.28 4.46 -3.81
C ARG A 68 1.76 4.14 -3.59
N TRP A 69 2.03 3.10 -2.79
CA TRP A 69 3.38 2.58 -2.52
C TRP A 69 3.77 1.56 -3.59
#